data_AF-A0A8J6KBI1-F1
#
_entry.id   AF-A0A8J6KBI1-F1
#
_cell.length_a   1.000
_cell.length_b   1.000
_cell.length_c   1.000
_cell.angle_alpha   90.00
_cell.angle_beta   90.00
_cell.angle_gamma   90.00
#
_symmetry.space_group_name_H-M   'P 1'
#
loop_
_entity.id
_entity.type
_entity.pdbx_description
1 polymer ?
#
loop_
_entity_poly.entity_id
_entity_poly.type
_entity_poly.pdbx_seq_one_letter_code
_entity_poly.pdbx_strand_id
1 'polypeptide(L)'
;MIENEKLTMELTGDSMEVKPIMTRKLRRRPNDPVPIPDKRRKPAPAQLNYLLTDEQIMEDLRTLNKLKSPKRPVSPSTPEHLPATQTESPAQRFEARIEDGKLYYDKRWYHKSQAIYLESKDNTKISCVISSVGTNEIWVRKSSDSTKMRIYLGQLQRGLFVIRRRSAA
;
A
#
# COMPACT_ATOMS: atom_id res chain seq x y z
N MET A 1 -25.14 39.03 13.87
CA MET A 1 -23.92 39.50 14.54
C MET A 1 -23.90 38.97 15.97
N ILE A 2 -23.47 37.71 16.12
CA ILE A 2 -23.14 37.13 17.43
C ILE A 2 -21.83 36.37 17.21
N GLU A 3 -20.82 37.15 16.83
CA GLU A 3 -19.43 36.74 16.78
C GLU A 3 -18.76 37.65 17.80
N ASN A 4 -18.36 37.06 18.93
CA ASN A 4 -17.43 37.54 19.94
C ASN A 4 -17.98 37.21 21.32
N GLU A 5 -17.58 36.05 21.88
CA GLU A 5 -17.40 35.93 23.33
C GLU A 5 -16.63 34.65 23.68
N LYS A 6 -15.50 34.86 24.40
CA LYS A 6 -14.76 33.91 25.24
C LYS A 6 -13.54 33.17 24.63
N LEU A 7 -12.58 33.94 24.13
CA LEU A 7 -11.15 33.57 24.27
C LEU A 7 -10.65 34.14 25.60
N THR A 8 -10.58 33.29 26.64
CA THR A 8 -9.64 33.37 27.78
C THR A 8 -9.79 32.07 28.58
N MET A 9 -8.79 31.19 28.46
CA MET A 9 -8.41 30.29 29.54
C MET A 9 -6.91 30.48 29.74
N GLU A 10 -6.54 31.47 30.54
CA GLU A 10 -5.18 31.60 31.05
C GLU A 10 -4.91 30.40 31.98
N LEU A 11 -4.06 29.49 31.52
CA LEU A 11 -3.55 28.33 32.25
C LEU A 11 -2.23 28.69 32.95
N THR A 12 -2.20 29.84 33.63
CA THR A 12 -1.06 30.30 34.41
C THR A 12 -1.46 30.28 35.88
N GLY A 13 -1.22 29.17 36.56
CA GLY A 13 -1.70 29.08 37.94
C GLY A 13 -1.51 27.78 38.69
N ASP A 14 -0.41 27.06 38.50
CA ASP A 14 0.17 26.42 39.68
C ASP A 14 1.69 26.26 39.59
N SER A 15 2.31 26.56 40.73
CA SER A 15 3.74 26.54 40.99
C SER A 15 4.28 25.12 40.79
N MET A 16 5.17 24.91 39.81
CA MET A 16 5.96 23.68 39.74
C MET A 16 7.07 23.71 40.79
N GLU A 17 6.73 23.85 42.07
CA GLU A 17 7.63 23.48 43.16
C GLU A 17 7.68 21.96 43.25
N VAL A 18 8.44 21.36 42.34
CA VAL A 18 8.77 19.94 42.38
C VAL A 18 9.80 19.76 43.50
N LYS A 19 9.30 19.56 44.73
CA LYS A 19 10.15 19.06 45.81
C LYS A 19 10.85 17.78 45.31
N PRO A 20 12.19 17.66 45.45
CA PRO A 20 12.89 16.46 45.03
C PRO A 20 12.22 15.24 45.68
N ILE A 21 11.84 14.25 44.87
CA ILE A 21 11.19 13.04 45.37
C ILE A 21 12.21 12.30 46.25
N MET A 22 11.93 12.26 47.55
CA MET A 22 12.69 11.45 48.51
C MET A 22 12.45 9.97 48.18
N THR A 23 13.37 9.37 47.43
CA THR A 23 13.31 7.94 47.12
C THR A 23 14.03 7.15 48.22
N ARG A 24 13.36 6.14 48.76
CA ARG A 24 13.96 5.19 49.70
C ARG A 24 14.73 4.14 48.88
N LYS A 25 16.00 3.86 49.25
CA LYS A 25 16.81 2.82 48.60
C LYS A 25 16.12 1.46 48.75
N LEU A 26 15.69 0.85 47.64
CA LEU A 26 15.17 -0.52 47.65
C LEU A 26 16.32 -1.50 47.94
N ARG A 27 16.07 -2.50 48.79
CA ARG A 27 17.05 -3.58 49.02
C ARG A 27 17.16 -4.40 47.73
N ARG A 28 18.39 -4.64 47.28
CA ARG A 28 18.64 -5.44 46.06
C ARG A 28 18.24 -6.88 46.30
N ARG A 29 17.70 -7.52 45.26
CA ARG A 29 17.37 -8.96 45.30
C ARG A 29 18.68 -9.76 45.24
N PRO A 30 18.78 -10.93 45.87
CA PRO A 30 20.01 -11.74 45.90
C PRO A 30 20.57 -12.10 44.51
N ASN A 31 19.72 -12.10 43.49
CA ASN A 31 20.08 -12.42 42.11
C ASN A 31 20.22 -11.18 41.21
N ASP A 32 20.23 -9.96 41.78
CA ASP A 32 20.40 -8.72 41.04
C ASP A 32 21.90 -8.47 40.81
N PRO A 33 22.40 -8.46 39.56
CA PRO A 33 23.83 -8.39 39.27
C PRO A 33 24.44 -7.12 39.88
N VAL A 34 25.58 -7.28 40.56
CA VAL A 34 26.35 -6.17 41.13
C VAL A 34 26.78 -5.24 39.98
N PRO A 35 26.61 -3.90 40.11
CA PRO A 35 27.13 -2.97 39.11
C PRO A 35 28.63 -3.20 38.92
N ILE A 36 29.00 -3.62 37.71
CA ILE A 36 30.36 -4.04 37.37
C ILE A 36 31.19 -2.77 37.12
N PRO A 37 32.36 -2.60 37.76
CA PRO A 37 33.26 -1.48 37.46
C PRO A 37 33.72 -1.50 36.00
N ASP A 38 33.55 -0.38 35.29
CA ASP A 38 33.86 -0.12 33.87
C ASP A 38 35.36 -0.18 33.49
N LYS A 39 36.08 -1.24 33.86
CA LYS A 39 37.47 -1.46 33.43
C LYS A 39 37.73 -2.91 33.05
N ARG A 40 37.08 -3.37 31.99
CA ARG A 40 37.62 -4.43 31.13
C ARG A 40 37.06 -4.26 29.72
N ARG A 41 37.88 -3.68 28.82
CA ARG A 41 37.65 -3.71 27.38
C ARG A 41 37.35 -5.16 26.99
N LYS A 42 36.08 -5.46 26.69
CA LYS A 42 35.77 -6.65 25.91
C LYS A 42 36.21 -6.36 24.47
N PRO A 43 36.92 -7.27 23.77
CA PRO A 43 36.96 -7.18 22.31
C PRO A 43 35.50 -7.13 21.85
N ALA A 44 35.16 -6.16 20.99
CA ALA A 44 33.80 -6.01 20.51
C ALA A 44 33.33 -7.36 19.97
N PRO A 45 32.13 -7.85 20.36
CA PRO A 45 31.58 -9.04 19.72
C PRO A 45 31.60 -8.79 18.22
N ALA A 46 32.02 -9.78 17.42
CA ALA A 46 32.06 -9.67 15.96
C ALA A 46 30.70 -9.10 15.51
N GLN A 47 30.69 -7.82 15.16
CA GLN A 47 29.47 -7.14 14.76
C GLN A 47 29.14 -7.73 13.40
N LEU A 48 28.23 -8.71 13.40
CA LEU A 48 27.63 -9.19 12.16
C LEU A 48 26.90 -7.99 11.57
N ASN A 49 27.47 -7.46 10.49
CA ASN A 49 26.88 -6.35 9.79
C ASN A 49 25.74 -6.93 8.94
N TYR A 50 24.51 -6.79 9.44
CA TYR A 50 23.31 -7.25 8.75
C TYR A 50 22.92 -6.32 7.60
N LEU A 51 23.50 -5.12 7.56
CA LEU A 51 23.31 -4.20 6.47
C LEU A 51 24.30 -4.56 5.37
N LEU A 52 23.75 -4.90 4.21
CA LEU A 52 24.53 -5.05 2.99
C LEU A 52 25.07 -3.68 2.58
N THR A 53 26.30 -3.66 2.07
CA THR A 53 26.82 -2.46 1.41
C THR A 53 26.07 -2.20 0.12
N ASP A 54 26.04 -0.95 -0.34
CA ASP A 54 25.40 -0.60 -1.62
C ASP A 54 25.95 -1.43 -2.79
N GLU A 55 27.21 -1.85 -2.72
CA GLU A 55 27.84 -2.71 -3.72
C GLU A 55 27.26 -4.13 -3.73
N GLN A 56 27.07 -4.74 -2.55
CA GLN A 56 26.43 -6.05 -2.43
C GLN A 56 24.97 -6.02 -2.88
N ILE A 57 24.25 -4.94 -2.54
CA ILE A 57 22.87 -4.72 -3.00
C ILE A 57 22.82 -4.63 -4.52
N MET A 58 23.75 -3.87 -5.14
CA MET A 58 23.84 -3.74 -6.60
C MET A 58 24.21 -5.05 -7.29
N GLU A 59 25.09 -5.86 -6.69
CA GLU A 59 25.47 -7.18 -7.21
C GLU A 59 24.32 -8.18 -7.16
N ASP A 60 23.60 -8.27 -6.03
CA ASP A 60 22.42 -9.12 -5.89
C ASP A 60 21.31 -8.69 -6.85
N LEU A 61 21.12 -7.38 -7.02
CA LEU A 61 20.16 -6.84 -7.99
C LEU A 61 20.52 -7.22 -9.44
N ARG A 62 21.82 -7.17 -9.79
CA ARG A 62 22.31 -7.65 -11.09
C ARG A 62 22.06 -9.15 -11.26
N THR A 63 22.29 -9.94 -10.22
CA THR A 63 22.07 -11.39 -10.24
C THR A 63 20.59 -11.75 -10.42
N LEU A 64 19.70 -11.10 -9.67
CA LEU A 64 18.24 -11.29 -9.81
C LEU A 64 17.72 -10.91 -11.20
N ASN A 65 18.22 -9.83 -11.78
CA ASN A 65 17.85 -9.43 -13.15
C ASN A 65 18.37 -10.41 -14.21
N LYS A 66 19.53 -11.02 -13.98
CA LYS A 66 20.11 -12.02 -14.89
C LYS A 66 19.25 -13.30 -14.95
N LEU A 67 18.65 -13.71 -13.83
CA LEU A 67 17.77 -14.88 -13.73
C LEU A 67 16.37 -14.66 -14.30
N LYS A 68 15.90 -13.42 -14.46
CA LYS A 68 14.58 -13.08 -15.03
C LYS A 68 14.57 -13.01 -16.57
N SER A 69 15.68 -13.31 -17.23
CA SER A 69 15.76 -13.29 -18.70
C SER A 69 15.90 -14.71 -19.25
N PRO A 70 14.89 -15.26 -19.96
CA PRO A 70 15.16 -16.28 -20.96
C PRO A 70 15.99 -15.61 -22.06
N LYS A 71 17.28 -15.93 -22.13
CA LYS A 71 18.18 -15.41 -23.16
C LYS A 71 17.63 -15.75 -24.56
N ARG A 72 17.43 -14.73 -25.39
CA ARG A 72 17.67 -14.85 -26.84
C ARG A 72 18.34 -13.58 -27.37
N PRO A 73 19.21 -13.70 -28.39
CA PRO A 73 20.26 -12.72 -28.66
C PRO A 73 19.84 -11.76 -29.78
N VAL A 74 20.13 -10.47 -29.64
CA VAL A 74 20.64 -9.63 -30.74
C VAL A 74 21.14 -8.28 -30.20
N SER A 75 22.44 -8.06 -30.40
CA SER A 75 23.21 -6.90 -30.86
C SER A 75 22.83 -5.43 -30.52
N PRO A 76 23.84 -4.53 -30.46
CA PRO A 76 23.84 -3.32 -29.65
C PRO A 76 23.69 -2.02 -30.46
N SER A 77 23.06 -0.98 -29.89
CA SER A 77 23.47 0.42 -30.08
C SER A 77 22.62 1.43 -29.28
N THR A 78 23.33 2.17 -28.41
CA THR A 78 23.16 3.57 -27.97
C THR A 78 22.10 4.01 -26.93
N PRO A 79 22.45 4.99 -26.06
CA PRO A 79 21.78 5.32 -24.80
C PRO A 79 20.95 6.62 -24.86
N GLU A 80 20.34 6.99 -23.73
CA GLU A 80 19.53 8.20 -23.42
C GLU A 80 18.02 8.14 -23.71
N HIS A 81 17.20 8.01 -22.65
CA HIS A 81 16.26 9.07 -22.19
C HIS A 81 15.42 8.61 -20.96
N LEU A 82 15.59 9.30 -19.83
CA LEU A 82 14.62 9.57 -18.73
C LEU A 82 13.94 8.41 -17.94
N PRO A 83 13.50 8.66 -16.67
CA PRO A 83 12.92 7.65 -15.80
C PRO A 83 11.51 7.27 -16.27
N ALA A 84 11.43 6.24 -17.11
CA ALA A 84 10.19 5.58 -17.43
C ALA A 84 9.66 4.87 -16.17
N THR A 85 8.57 5.43 -15.64
CA THR A 85 7.55 4.76 -14.85
C THR A 85 7.52 3.25 -15.10
N GLN A 86 7.71 2.50 -14.01
CA GLN A 86 7.33 1.10 -13.81
C GLN A 86 6.70 0.48 -15.04
N THR A 87 7.51 -0.27 -15.78
CA THR A 87 7.10 -1.08 -16.93
C THR A 87 6.21 -2.21 -16.41
N GLU A 88 4.95 -1.88 -16.10
CA GLU A 88 3.85 -2.83 -16.14
C GLU A 88 3.95 -3.56 -17.48
N SER A 89 3.93 -4.88 -17.40
CA SER A 89 3.90 -5.77 -18.54
C SER A 89 2.88 -5.23 -19.56
N PRO A 90 3.27 -4.81 -20.78
CA PRO A 90 2.35 -4.17 -21.73
C PRO A 90 1.28 -5.12 -22.31
N ALA A 91 1.18 -6.35 -21.80
CA ALA A 91 0.34 -7.40 -22.35
C ALA A 91 -1.12 -7.38 -21.88
N GLN A 92 -1.48 -6.60 -20.84
CA GLN A 92 -2.85 -6.68 -20.29
C GLN A 92 -3.42 -5.32 -19.85
N ARG A 93 -3.34 -4.32 -20.74
CA ARG A 93 -4.20 -3.13 -20.59
C ARG A 93 -5.63 -3.54 -20.93
N PHE A 94 -6.53 -3.50 -19.95
CA PHE A 94 -7.94 -3.75 -20.20
C PHE A 94 -8.56 -2.54 -20.89
N GLU A 95 -9.27 -2.78 -21.98
CA GLU A 95 -9.99 -1.74 -22.71
C GLU A 95 -11.26 -1.37 -21.93
N ALA A 96 -11.20 -0.26 -21.18
CA ALA A 96 -12.31 0.23 -20.37
C ALA A 96 -12.55 1.73 -20.61
N ARG A 97 -13.78 2.11 -20.96
CA ARG A 97 -14.26 3.50 -21.14
C ARG A 97 -15.71 3.64 -20.70
N ILE A 98 -16.15 4.85 -20.35
CA ILE A 98 -17.55 5.13 -20.03
C ILE A 98 -18.07 6.19 -20.99
N GLU A 99 -19.21 5.91 -21.63
CA GLU A 99 -19.89 6.82 -22.56
C GLU A 99 -21.40 6.69 -22.40
N ASP A 100 -22.11 7.81 -22.44
CA ASP A 100 -23.58 7.87 -22.37
C ASP A 100 -24.18 7.05 -21.21
N GLY A 101 -23.50 7.03 -20.05
CA GLY A 101 -23.93 6.27 -18.88
C GLY A 101 -23.82 4.74 -19.04
N LYS A 102 -23.01 4.26 -19.97
CA LYS A 102 -22.69 2.84 -20.19
C LYS A 102 -21.19 2.61 -20.03
N LEU A 103 -20.84 1.47 -19.45
CA LEU A 103 -19.45 1.06 -19.33
C LEU A 103 -19.11 0.15 -20.51
N TYR A 104 -18.11 0.50 -21.29
CA TYR A 104 -17.48 -0.41 -22.24
C TYR A 104 -16.28 -1.07 -21.56
N TYR A 105 -16.26 -2.40 -21.52
CA TYR A 105 -15.20 -3.19 -20.94
C TYR A 105 -15.04 -4.50 -21.73
N ASP A 106 -13.82 -4.86 -22.12
CA ASP A 106 -13.53 -6.12 -22.84
C ASP A 106 -14.43 -6.32 -24.06
N LYS A 107 -14.47 -5.30 -24.94
CA LYS A 107 -15.25 -5.26 -26.19
C LYS A 107 -16.77 -5.37 -26.01
N ARG A 108 -17.29 -5.08 -24.83
CA ARG A 108 -18.71 -5.22 -24.49
C ARG A 108 -19.23 -4.02 -23.73
N TRP A 109 -20.46 -3.66 -24.00
CA TRP A 109 -21.19 -2.62 -23.27
C TRP A 109 -21.96 -3.22 -22.10
N TYR A 110 -21.87 -2.54 -20.96
CA TYR A 110 -22.56 -2.84 -19.73
C TYR A 110 -23.42 -1.66 -19.28
N HIS A 111 -24.57 -1.96 -18.68
CA HIS A 111 -25.56 -0.96 -18.25
C HIS A 111 -25.93 -1.13 -16.77
N LYS A 112 -26.60 -0.10 -16.23
CA LYS A 112 -27.21 -0.16 -14.90
C LYS A 112 -28.16 -1.37 -14.79
N SER A 113 -28.20 -1.96 -13.61
CA SER A 113 -28.94 -3.17 -13.25
C SER A 113 -28.44 -4.47 -13.90
N GLN A 114 -27.31 -4.45 -14.61
CA GLN A 114 -26.74 -5.66 -15.17
C GLN A 114 -25.94 -6.45 -14.12
N ALA A 115 -26.17 -7.76 -14.07
CA ALA A 115 -25.43 -8.66 -13.20
C ALA A 115 -24.06 -9.03 -13.82
N ILE A 116 -23.03 -8.99 -13.00
CA ILE A 116 -21.63 -9.26 -13.38
C ILE A 116 -20.93 -10.03 -12.26
N TYR A 117 -19.80 -10.65 -12.59
CA TYR A 117 -18.81 -11.06 -11.61
C TYR A 117 -17.68 -10.06 -11.60
N LEU A 118 -17.30 -9.62 -10.41
CA LEU A 118 -16.11 -8.81 -10.18
C LEU A 118 -15.01 -9.70 -9.63
N GLU A 119 -13.86 -9.68 -10.26
CA GLU A 119 -12.66 -10.42 -9.84
C GLU A 119 -11.59 -9.41 -9.41
N SER A 120 -11.12 -9.51 -8.17
CA SER A 120 -10.00 -8.69 -7.67
C SER A 120 -8.66 -9.42 -7.89
N LYS A 121 -7.55 -8.69 -7.69
CA LYS A 121 -6.18 -9.20 -7.89
C LYS A 121 -5.85 -10.49 -7.10
N ASP A 122 -6.53 -10.73 -5.98
CA ASP A 122 -6.45 -11.95 -5.17
C ASP A 122 -7.24 -13.14 -5.77
N ASN A 123 -7.81 -12.98 -6.97
CA ASN A 123 -8.69 -13.92 -7.66
C ASN A 123 -10.01 -14.21 -6.92
N THR A 124 -10.40 -13.35 -5.97
CA THR A 124 -11.70 -13.45 -5.32
C THR A 124 -12.80 -13.03 -6.30
N LYS A 125 -13.73 -13.93 -6.59
CA LYS A 125 -14.89 -13.68 -7.46
C LYS A 125 -16.11 -13.30 -6.65
N ILE A 126 -16.65 -12.12 -6.92
CA ILE A 126 -17.79 -11.55 -6.21
C ILE A 126 -18.94 -11.33 -7.19
N SER A 127 -20.12 -11.87 -6.87
CA SER A 127 -21.33 -11.59 -7.63
C SER A 127 -21.83 -10.19 -7.32
N CYS A 128 -22.00 -9.37 -8.36
CA CYS A 128 -22.39 -7.98 -8.24
C CYS A 128 -23.45 -7.59 -9.29
N VAL A 129 -24.15 -6.50 -9.02
CA VAL A 129 -25.03 -5.82 -9.98
C VAL A 129 -24.57 -4.38 -10.13
N ILE A 130 -24.41 -3.89 -11.36
CA ILE A 130 -24.08 -2.49 -11.62
C ILE A 130 -25.26 -1.62 -11.16
N SER A 131 -25.07 -0.82 -10.12
CA SER A 131 -26.13 0.02 -9.54
C SER A 131 -26.21 1.40 -10.17
N SER A 132 -25.07 1.95 -10.63
CA SER A 132 -24.97 3.22 -11.33
C SER A 132 -23.68 3.27 -12.15
N VAL A 133 -23.70 4.05 -13.23
CA VAL A 133 -22.53 4.36 -14.07
C VAL A 133 -22.40 5.87 -14.08
N GLY A 134 -21.34 6.39 -13.45
CA GLY A 134 -20.99 7.81 -13.44
C GLY A 134 -19.97 8.13 -14.52
N THR A 135 -19.36 9.33 -14.49
CA THR A 135 -18.45 9.78 -15.57
C THR A 135 -17.11 9.03 -15.59
N ASN A 136 -16.55 8.73 -14.42
CA ASN A 136 -15.22 8.09 -14.31
C ASN A 136 -15.22 6.91 -13.31
N GLU A 137 -16.41 6.43 -12.97
CA GLU A 137 -16.62 5.43 -11.93
C GLU A 137 -17.93 4.68 -12.15
N ILE A 138 -17.98 3.44 -11.66
CA ILE A 138 -19.20 2.66 -11.55
C ILE A 138 -19.44 2.34 -10.07
N TRP A 139 -20.71 2.24 -9.72
CA TRP A 139 -21.13 1.73 -8.42
C TRP A 139 -21.71 0.34 -8.63
N VAL A 140 -21.18 -0.64 -7.93
CA VAL A 140 -21.70 -2.02 -7.96
C VAL A 140 -22.23 -2.41 -6.59
N ARG A 141 -23.31 -3.19 -6.58
CA ARG A 141 -23.91 -3.75 -5.36
C ARG A 141 -23.61 -5.24 -5.32
N LYS A 142 -22.95 -5.70 -4.25
CA LYS A 142 -22.73 -7.13 -4.01
C LYS A 142 -24.06 -7.85 -3.83
N SER A 143 -24.18 -9.05 -4.41
CA SER A 143 -25.40 -9.85 -4.29
C SER A 143 -25.55 -10.54 -2.93
N SER A 144 -24.45 -10.75 -2.20
CA SER A 144 -24.42 -11.48 -0.93
C SER A 144 -24.97 -10.67 0.25
N ASP A 145 -24.57 -9.42 0.36
CA ASP A 145 -24.81 -8.55 1.52
C ASP A 145 -25.44 -7.20 1.13
N SER A 146 -25.75 -7.00 -0.17
CA SER A 146 -26.22 -5.73 -0.71
C SER A 146 -25.29 -4.52 -0.46
N THR A 147 -24.04 -4.76 -0.05
CA THR A 147 -23.06 -3.70 0.14
C THR A 147 -22.73 -3.06 -1.20
N LYS A 148 -22.72 -1.73 -1.24
CA LYS A 148 -22.31 -0.97 -2.42
C LYS A 148 -20.81 -0.69 -2.36
N MET A 149 -20.15 -0.84 -3.49
CA MET A 149 -18.74 -0.48 -3.67
C MET A 149 -18.58 0.34 -4.94
N ARG A 150 -17.67 1.30 -4.87
CA ARG A 150 -17.29 2.15 -6.00
C ARG A 150 -16.04 1.60 -6.67
N ILE A 151 -16.05 1.54 -7.99
CA ILE A 151 -14.92 1.14 -8.81
C ILE A 151 -14.64 2.27 -9.79
N TYR A 152 -13.43 2.82 -9.74
CA TYR A 152 -12.98 3.84 -10.68
C TYR A 152 -12.58 3.23 -12.01
N LEU A 153 -12.79 3.97 -13.10
CA LEU A 153 -12.42 3.55 -14.44
C LEU A 153 -10.93 3.17 -14.53
N GLY A 154 -10.05 3.95 -13.90
CA GLY A 154 -8.62 3.66 -13.85
C GLY A 154 -8.27 2.34 -13.12
N GLN A 155 -9.11 1.86 -12.21
CA GLN A 155 -8.90 0.55 -11.56
C GLN A 155 -9.23 -0.61 -12.50
N LEU A 156 -10.21 -0.43 -13.39
CA LEU A 156 -10.54 -1.40 -14.44
C LEU A 156 -9.43 -1.43 -15.52
N GLN A 157 -8.95 -0.25 -15.94
CA GLN A 157 -7.89 -0.14 -16.95
C GLN A 157 -6.55 -0.76 -16.49
N ARG A 158 -6.21 -0.60 -15.20
CA ARG A 158 -5.03 -1.21 -14.56
C ARG A 158 -5.21 -2.68 -14.15
N GLY A 159 -6.39 -3.26 -14.40
CA GLY A 159 -6.66 -4.66 -14.03
C GLY A 159 -6.68 -4.94 -12.53
N LEU A 160 -6.86 -3.93 -11.67
CA LEU A 160 -7.07 -4.14 -10.23
C LEU A 160 -8.39 -4.86 -9.97
N PHE A 161 -9.36 -4.58 -10.83
CA PHE A 161 -10.62 -5.30 -10.91
C PHE A 161 -10.88 -5.73 -12.35
N VAL A 162 -11.38 -6.94 -12.51
CA VAL A 162 -11.77 -7.53 -13.79
C VAL A 162 -13.26 -7.83 -13.78
N ILE A 163 -13.96 -7.42 -14.83
CA ILE A 163 -15.39 -7.69 -15.00
C ILE A 163 -15.56 -8.94 -15.87
N ARG A 164 -16.32 -9.91 -15.36
CA ARG A 164 -16.75 -11.10 -16.11
C ARG A 164 -18.26 -11.12 -16.24
N ARG A 165 -18.75 -11.59 -17.40
CA ARG A 165 -20.18 -11.74 -17.65
C ARG A 165 -20.79 -12.79 -16.73
N ARG A 166 -21.91 -12.45 -16.10
CA ARG A 166 -22.82 -13.44 -15.53
C ARG A 166 -23.82 -13.80 -16.60
N SER A 167 -23.74 -15.00 -17.16
CA SER A 167 -24.80 -15.49 -18.07
C SER A 167 -26.10 -15.57 -17.27
N ALA A 168 -27.20 -15.08 -17.84
CA ALA A 168 -28.52 -15.46 -17.37
C ALA A 168 -28.71 -16.91 -17.81
N ALA A 169 -28.88 -17.82 -16.85
CA ALA A 169 -29.40 -19.15 -17.09
C ALA A 169 -30.92 -19.05 -17.25
#